data_AF-A0A2F0ARE6-F1
#
_entry.id   AF-A0A2F0ARE6-F1
#
_cell.length_a   1.000
_cell.length_b   1.000
_cell.length_c   1.000
_cell.angle_alpha   90.00
_cell.angle_beta   90.00
_cell.angle_gamma   90.00
#
_symmetry.space_group_name_H-M   'P 1'
#
loop_
_entity.id
_entity.type
_entity.pdbx_description
1 polymer ?
#
loop_
_entity_poly.entity_id
_entity_poly.type
_entity_poly.pdbx_seq_one_letter_code
_entity_poly.pdbx_strand_id
1 'polypeptide(L)'
;MIERASKRCDLILGSTEKSMRLAVLISLFLFASATHAEPEKSSNNVTRTGPYLGVQPGMIDRAPGKVKLRSKGAIRLVSWVGFQMTTPGGRVFIQTTEPPAYDIVPSEPNEVVLELTNSRLHSRNESRPLDTTGFPTVVESVAAKQRKGNKTRVTIKLRQIVGYDLKQEGNYLFLDFRPPIRPIRVEKKTPKVD
;
A
#
# COMPACT_ATOMS: atom_id res chain seq x y z
N MET A 1 56.75 -34.26 19.34
CA MET A 1 57.73 -35.34 19.04
C MET A 1 57.14 -36.14 17.90
N ILE A 2 57.91 -36.47 16.85
CA ILE A 2 57.43 -36.95 15.53
C ILE A 2 56.64 -35.85 14.76
N GLU A 3 56.98 -35.29 13.59
CA GLU A 3 58.07 -35.41 12.57
C GLU A 3 57.73 -36.13 11.23
N ARG A 4 58.01 -35.42 10.10
CA ARG A 4 58.05 -35.85 8.66
C ARG A 4 56.71 -36.30 8.03
N ALA A 5 56.50 -36.29 6.70
CA ALA A 5 57.19 -35.73 5.52
C ALA A 5 56.12 -35.48 4.41
N SER A 6 56.12 -34.41 3.60
CA SER A 6 57.07 -33.98 2.53
C SER A 6 57.05 -34.80 1.23
N LYS A 7 56.47 -34.21 0.15
CA LYS A 7 56.65 -34.39 -1.32
C LYS A 7 55.43 -33.78 -2.06
N ARG A 8 55.45 -33.29 -3.31
CA ARG A 8 56.47 -32.61 -4.18
C ARG A 8 55.80 -32.37 -5.56
N CYS A 9 56.16 -31.29 -6.29
CA CYS A 9 56.24 -31.22 -7.77
C CYS A 9 54.96 -31.43 -8.63
N ASP A 10 54.72 -30.86 -9.82
CA ASP A 10 55.29 -29.76 -10.67
C ASP A 10 54.08 -29.20 -11.49
N LEU A 11 53.97 -27.98 -12.06
CA LEU A 11 54.88 -26.97 -12.67
C LEU A 11 55.06 -27.09 -14.22
N ILE A 12 54.04 -26.62 -14.98
CA ILE A 12 54.08 -26.14 -16.38
C ILE A 12 52.98 -25.04 -16.49
N LEU A 13 53.10 -23.80 -17.03
CA LEU A 13 54.13 -23.02 -17.76
C LEU A 13 53.95 -22.88 -19.30
N GLY A 14 53.26 -21.80 -19.75
CA GLY A 14 53.34 -21.23 -21.11
C GLY A 14 51.99 -20.99 -21.82
N SER A 15 51.87 -20.19 -22.90
CA SER A 15 52.70 -19.05 -23.40
C SER A 15 51.99 -18.33 -24.59
N THR A 16 52.51 -17.17 -25.03
CA THR A 16 52.15 -16.37 -26.23
C THR A 16 50.73 -15.75 -26.28
N GLU A 17 50.47 -14.47 -26.54
CA GLU A 17 51.00 -13.43 -27.47
C GLU A 17 50.34 -13.38 -28.87
N LYS A 18 49.64 -12.26 -29.16
CA LYS A 18 49.82 -11.37 -30.33
C LYS A 18 48.78 -10.24 -30.30
N SER A 19 49.15 -8.96 -30.24
CA SER A 19 49.77 -8.10 -31.28
C SER A 19 48.76 -7.29 -32.10
N MET A 20 48.53 -6.08 -31.60
CA MET A 20 47.93 -4.90 -32.26
C MET A 20 48.09 -4.85 -33.80
N ARG A 21 47.01 -4.52 -34.52
CA ARG A 21 47.07 -3.88 -35.85
C ARG A 21 46.09 -2.71 -35.97
N LEU A 22 46.60 -1.65 -36.58
CA LEU A 22 45.92 -0.40 -36.89
C LEU A 22 45.18 -0.52 -38.24
N ALA A 23 43.98 0.06 -38.34
CA ALA A 23 43.24 0.23 -39.60
C ALA A 23 42.44 1.55 -39.55
N VAL A 24 42.19 2.18 -40.70
CA VAL A 24 41.85 3.60 -40.80
C VAL A 24 40.62 3.86 -41.67
N LEU A 25 39.77 4.80 -41.20
CA LEU A 25 38.73 5.59 -41.88
C LEU A 25 38.08 5.06 -43.19
N ILE A 26 36.78 4.81 -43.13
CA ILE A 26 35.82 5.08 -44.23
C ILE A 26 34.64 5.86 -43.63
N SER A 27 34.02 6.75 -44.42
CA SER A 27 33.04 7.74 -43.96
C SER A 27 31.58 7.26 -44.01
N LEU A 28 30.70 7.97 -43.28
CA LEU A 28 29.29 8.12 -43.67
C LEU A 28 28.72 9.47 -43.21
N PHE A 29 27.94 10.12 -44.07
CA PHE A 29 27.06 11.24 -43.72
C PHE A 29 25.84 10.73 -42.96
N LEU A 30 25.30 11.51 -42.01
CA LEU A 30 23.93 12.03 -42.10
C LEU A 30 23.66 13.16 -41.10
N PHE A 31 22.75 14.07 -41.45
CA PHE A 31 22.16 15.01 -40.50
C PHE A 31 21.17 14.29 -39.60
N ALA A 32 21.25 14.55 -38.30
CA ALA A 32 20.15 14.32 -37.36
C ALA A 32 20.20 15.38 -36.25
N SER A 33 19.46 16.48 -36.45
CA SER A 33 19.20 17.42 -35.36
C SER A 33 18.41 16.66 -34.29
N ALA A 34 19.03 16.42 -33.14
CA ALA A 34 18.35 15.84 -31.99
C ALA A 34 17.35 16.87 -31.44
N THR A 35 16.13 16.88 -31.99
CA THR A 35 14.98 17.56 -31.40
C THR A 35 14.85 17.05 -29.98
N HIS A 36 15.02 17.96 -29.01
CA HIS A 36 14.83 17.64 -27.62
C HIS A 36 13.33 17.45 -27.39
N ALA A 37 12.84 16.24 -27.63
CA ALA A 37 11.46 15.85 -27.46
C ALA A 37 11.10 15.94 -25.98
N GLU A 38 10.67 17.12 -25.56
CA GLU A 38 10.08 17.36 -24.26
C GLU A 38 8.98 16.32 -24.05
N PRO A 39 9.05 15.50 -22.97
CA PRO A 39 8.17 14.35 -22.84
C PRO A 39 6.74 14.84 -22.62
N GLU A 40 5.91 14.76 -23.68
CA GLU A 40 4.55 15.25 -23.65
C GLU A 40 3.83 14.71 -22.41
N LYS A 41 3.37 15.65 -21.59
CA LYS A 41 2.71 15.38 -20.32
C LYS A 41 1.28 14.89 -20.58
N SER A 42 1.19 13.68 -21.12
CA SER A 42 -0.01 13.03 -21.64
C SER A 42 -1.18 13.16 -20.66
N SER A 43 -2.02 14.16 -20.92
CA SER A 43 -3.21 14.50 -20.15
C SER A 43 -4.38 13.60 -20.58
N ASN A 44 -4.11 12.29 -20.67
CA ASN A 44 -5.09 11.26 -20.99
C ASN A 44 -6.18 11.26 -19.90
N ASN A 45 -7.24 12.02 -20.15
CA ASN A 45 -8.44 12.08 -19.32
C ASN A 45 -9.26 10.80 -19.54
N VAL A 46 -8.72 9.67 -19.06
CA VAL A 46 -9.32 8.35 -19.24
C VAL A 46 -10.57 8.26 -18.38
N THR A 47 -11.74 8.37 -19.01
CA THR A 47 -13.03 8.01 -18.44
C THR A 47 -13.01 6.53 -18.05
N ARG A 48 -12.62 6.23 -16.81
CA ARG A 48 -12.45 4.85 -16.29
C ARG A 48 -13.78 4.15 -15.97
N THR A 49 -14.62 3.96 -16.98
CA THR A 49 -15.77 3.05 -16.94
C THR A 49 -15.32 1.61 -17.16
N GLY A 50 -14.77 1.00 -16.11
CA GLY A 50 -14.39 -0.41 -16.06
C GLY A 50 -14.59 -0.99 -14.67
N PRO A 51 -14.40 -2.31 -14.46
CA PRO A 51 -14.40 -2.90 -13.13
C PRO A 51 -13.35 -2.21 -12.25
N TYR A 52 -13.64 -2.05 -10.96
CA TYR A 52 -12.84 -1.24 -10.03
C TYR A 52 -11.37 -1.72 -9.97
N LEU A 53 -10.49 -1.02 -10.68
CA LEU A 53 -9.04 -1.27 -10.72
C LEU A 53 -8.28 -0.79 -9.47
N GLY A 54 -9.01 -0.39 -8.42
CA GLY A 54 -8.44 -0.27 -7.09
C GLY A 54 -8.21 -1.64 -6.47
N VAL A 55 -7.43 -1.69 -5.39
CA VAL A 55 -7.06 -2.98 -4.78
C VAL A 55 -8.24 -3.60 -4.04
N GLN A 56 -8.41 -4.90 -4.24
CA GLN A 56 -9.36 -5.74 -3.51
C GLN A 56 -8.61 -6.48 -2.38
N PRO A 57 -8.94 -6.24 -1.09
CA PRO A 57 -8.37 -7.00 0.02
C PRO A 57 -8.64 -8.51 -0.12
N GLY A 58 -7.66 -9.36 0.22
CA GLY A 58 -7.78 -10.82 0.09
C GLY A 58 -7.61 -11.36 -1.34
N MET A 59 -7.56 -10.49 -2.35
CA MET A 59 -7.22 -10.83 -3.74
C MET A 59 -5.82 -10.32 -4.12
N ILE A 60 -5.47 -9.10 -3.68
CA ILE A 60 -4.13 -8.52 -3.85
C ILE A 60 -3.73 -7.84 -2.54
N ASP A 61 -3.02 -8.55 -1.67
CA ASP A 61 -2.65 -8.10 -0.31
C ASP A 61 -1.51 -7.07 -0.28
N ARG A 62 -1.45 -6.18 -1.28
CA ARG A 62 -0.39 -5.20 -1.46
C ARG A 62 -0.98 -3.82 -1.71
N ALA A 63 -0.97 -3.00 -0.67
CA ALA A 63 -1.13 -1.56 -0.82
C ALA A 63 -0.13 -1.03 -1.88
N PRO A 64 -0.57 -0.14 -2.81
CA PRO A 64 0.30 0.35 -3.88
C PRO A 64 1.62 0.95 -3.34
N GLY A 65 2.75 0.48 -3.87
CA GLY A 65 4.08 0.90 -3.44
C GLY A 65 4.60 0.30 -2.12
N LYS A 66 3.84 -0.57 -1.42
CA LYS A 66 4.22 -1.12 -0.10
C LYS A 66 4.88 -2.51 -0.13
N VAL A 67 5.48 -2.90 -1.25
CA VAL A 67 5.83 -4.30 -1.59
C VAL A 67 6.88 -4.98 -0.67
N LYS A 68 7.55 -4.25 0.24
CA LYS A 68 8.63 -4.78 1.11
C LYS A 68 8.53 -4.36 2.59
N LEU A 69 7.33 -4.13 3.13
CA LEU A 69 7.19 -3.82 4.55
C LEU A 69 7.39 -5.06 5.44
N ARG A 70 8.27 -4.94 6.44
CA ARG A 70 8.43 -5.88 7.55
C ARG A 70 8.22 -5.14 8.88
N SER A 71 7.77 -5.85 9.89
CA SER A 71 7.67 -5.34 11.27
C SER A 71 9.03 -4.85 11.78
N LYS A 72 9.05 -3.79 12.60
CA LYS A 72 10.30 -3.27 13.18
C LYS A 72 10.53 -3.90 14.55
N GLY A 73 11.17 -5.07 14.55
CA GLY A 73 11.16 -5.96 15.71
C GLY A 73 9.73 -6.40 16.00
N ALA A 74 9.34 -6.43 17.27
CA ALA A 74 7.97 -6.78 17.68
C ALA A 74 6.90 -5.76 17.25
N ILE A 75 7.25 -4.58 16.72
CA ILE A 75 6.27 -3.52 16.39
C ILE A 75 5.66 -3.78 15.01
N ARG A 76 4.34 -3.99 14.99
CA ARG A 76 3.54 -4.20 13.77
C ARG A 76 3.30 -2.88 13.06
N LEU A 77 3.57 -2.81 11.77
CA LEU A 77 3.32 -1.61 10.98
C LEU A 77 1.95 -1.70 10.33
N VAL A 78 1.08 -0.73 10.62
CA VAL A 78 -0.18 -0.52 9.90
C VAL A 78 0.18 0.03 8.52
N SER A 79 0.15 -0.85 7.51
CA SER A 79 0.49 -0.54 6.12
C SER A 79 -0.65 0.15 5.38
N TRP A 80 -1.90 -0.05 5.84
CA TRP A 80 -3.09 0.51 5.24
C TRP A 80 -4.24 0.64 6.25
N VAL A 81 -5.02 1.71 6.14
CA VAL A 81 -6.44 1.75 6.53
C VAL A 81 -7.24 2.17 5.30
N GLY A 82 -8.30 1.43 4.98
CA GLY A 82 -9.05 1.57 3.74
C GLY A 82 -10.56 1.40 3.94
N PHE A 83 -11.32 1.85 2.95
CA PHE A 83 -12.76 1.63 2.83
C PHE A 83 -13.06 0.97 1.49
N GLN A 84 -13.97 0.00 1.50
CA GLN A 84 -14.53 -0.66 0.32
C GLN A 84 -16.05 -0.60 0.40
N MET A 85 -16.69 -0.15 -0.69
CA MET A 85 -18.14 -0.24 -0.81
C MET A 85 -18.55 -1.71 -0.95
N THR A 86 -19.44 -2.19 -0.08
CA THR A 86 -20.06 -3.51 -0.19
C THR A 86 -21.56 -3.32 -0.36
N THR A 87 -22.19 -4.07 -1.26
CA THR A 87 -23.65 -4.04 -1.39
C THR A 87 -24.25 -4.94 -0.30
N PRO A 88 -25.07 -4.46 0.65
CA PRO A 88 -25.73 -3.15 0.74
C PRO A 88 -25.22 -2.22 1.88
N GLY A 89 -24.00 -2.44 2.41
CA GLY A 89 -23.45 -1.73 3.57
C GLY A 89 -22.14 -0.98 3.29
N GLY A 90 -21.07 -1.35 3.99
CA GLY A 90 -19.72 -0.85 3.75
C GLY A 90 -18.67 -1.60 4.57
N ARG A 91 -17.49 -1.84 4.00
CA ARG A 91 -16.36 -2.51 4.66
C ARG A 91 -15.26 -1.51 4.98
N VAL A 92 -14.92 -1.37 6.26
CA VAL A 92 -13.63 -0.78 6.67
C VAL A 92 -12.62 -1.91 6.80
N PHE A 93 -11.39 -1.68 6.33
CA PHE A 93 -10.31 -2.65 6.46
C PHE A 93 -9.02 -2.00 6.94
N ILE A 94 -8.26 -2.75 7.74
CA ILE A 94 -6.96 -2.35 8.28
C ILE A 94 -5.98 -3.46 7.92
N GLN A 95 -4.85 -3.11 7.31
CA GLN A 95 -3.75 -4.03 7.01
C GLN A 95 -2.55 -3.74 7.92
N THR A 96 -1.95 -4.79 8.48
CA THR A 96 -0.69 -4.74 9.22
C THR A 96 0.38 -5.66 8.61
N THR A 97 1.65 -5.52 9.02
CA THR A 97 2.75 -6.42 8.61
C THR A 97 2.68 -7.83 9.22
N GLU A 98 1.85 -7.99 10.24
CA GLU A 98 1.57 -9.22 10.99
C GLU A 98 0.09 -9.23 11.37
N PRO A 99 -0.47 -10.35 11.89
CA PRO A 99 -1.81 -10.37 12.45
C PRO A 99 -1.99 -9.29 13.54
N PRO A 100 -3.00 -8.41 13.41
CA PRO A 100 -3.22 -7.35 14.39
C PRO A 100 -3.68 -7.92 15.73
N ALA A 101 -3.30 -7.24 16.81
CA ALA A 101 -3.93 -7.37 18.12
C ALA A 101 -4.61 -6.03 18.42
N TYR A 102 -5.82 -6.05 18.96
CA TYR A 102 -6.65 -4.85 19.09
C TYR A 102 -7.61 -4.93 20.27
N ASP A 103 -7.88 -3.77 20.87
CA ASP A 103 -8.95 -3.56 21.83
C ASP A 103 -10.11 -2.80 21.14
N ILE A 104 -11.37 -3.13 21.43
CA ILE A 104 -12.51 -2.23 21.14
C ILE A 104 -12.64 -1.29 22.34
N VAL A 105 -12.54 0.02 22.08
CA VAL A 105 -12.58 1.04 23.14
C VAL A 105 -13.99 1.64 23.20
N PRO A 106 -14.58 1.85 24.40
CA PRO A 106 -15.82 2.58 24.54
C PRO A 106 -15.77 3.97 23.89
N SER A 107 -16.82 4.31 23.15
CA SER A 107 -16.96 5.52 22.33
C SER A 107 -18.43 5.92 22.20
N GLU A 108 -18.69 7.04 21.53
CA GLU A 108 -20.05 7.51 21.26
C GLU A 108 -20.87 6.47 20.47
N PRO A 109 -22.21 6.42 20.61
CA PRO A 109 -23.04 5.38 19.98
C PRO A 109 -22.94 5.30 18.44
N ASN A 110 -22.53 6.38 17.78
CA ASN A 110 -22.31 6.44 16.33
C ASN A 110 -20.81 6.44 15.94
N GLU A 111 -19.92 6.03 16.83
CA GLU A 111 -18.48 5.92 16.61
C GLU A 111 -17.97 4.54 17.03
N VAL A 112 -17.16 3.90 16.19
CA VAL A 112 -16.45 2.65 16.52
C VAL A 112 -14.96 2.96 16.64
N VAL A 113 -14.39 2.71 17.82
CA VAL A 113 -12.99 2.98 18.12
C VAL A 113 -12.23 1.68 18.39
N LEU A 114 -11.27 1.38 17.52
CA LEU A 114 -10.32 0.29 17.68
C LEU A 114 -8.98 0.86 18.16
N GLU A 115 -8.34 0.16 19.09
CA GLU A 115 -6.99 0.50 19.53
C GLU A 115 -6.05 -0.70 19.32
N LEU A 116 -5.29 -0.63 18.23
CA LEU A 116 -4.36 -1.65 17.77
C LEU A 116 -3.11 -1.65 18.66
N THR A 117 -2.85 -2.73 19.39
CA THR A 117 -1.78 -2.84 20.37
C THR A 117 -0.44 -3.22 19.74
N ASN A 118 0.66 -2.70 20.31
CA ASN A 118 2.03 -2.88 19.79
C ASN A 118 2.15 -2.59 18.27
N SER A 119 1.55 -1.48 17.84
CA SER A 119 1.42 -1.09 16.44
C SER A 119 1.80 0.38 16.19
N ARG A 120 2.25 0.65 14.97
CA ARG A 120 2.55 2.00 14.49
C ARG A 120 2.07 2.22 13.07
N LEU A 121 1.67 3.45 12.75
CA LEU A 121 1.41 3.84 11.36
C LEU A 121 2.72 3.76 10.56
N HIS A 122 2.67 3.10 9.40
CA HIS A 122 3.86 2.91 8.55
C HIS A 122 4.41 4.25 8.03
N SER A 123 3.54 5.18 7.60
CA SER A 123 3.91 6.53 7.18
C SER A 123 2.85 7.57 7.59
N ARG A 124 3.05 8.83 7.20
CA ARG A 124 2.05 9.89 7.39
C ARG A 124 0.82 9.70 6.48
N ASN A 125 0.92 8.95 5.38
CA ASN A 125 -0.21 8.81 4.46
C ASN A 125 -1.37 8.01 5.08
N GLU A 126 -1.06 6.96 5.83
CA GLU A 126 -2.04 6.13 6.53
C GLU A 126 -2.67 6.86 7.73
N SER A 127 -2.21 8.07 8.09
CA SER A 127 -2.83 8.94 9.09
C SER A 127 -3.81 9.98 8.50
N ARG A 128 -4.05 9.96 7.19
CA ARG A 128 -5.06 10.83 6.55
C ARG A 128 -6.45 10.25 6.81
N PRO A 129 -7.46 11.07 7.15
CA PRO A 129 -8.83 10.60 7.22
C PRO A 129 -9.33 10.24 5.82
N LEU A 130 -10.08 9.14 5.73
CA LEU A 130 -10.92 8.81 4.59
C LEU A 130 -12.27 9.50 4.79
N ASP A 131 -12.68 10.32 3.82
CA ASP A 131 -14.03 10.82 3.71
C ASP A 131 -14.84 9.83 2.87
N THR A 132 -15.97 9.35 3.40
CA THR A 132 -16.89 8.44 2.69
C THR A 132 -18.28 9.04 2.49
N THR A 133 -18.47 10.34 2.78
CA THR A 133 -19.76 11.05 2.67
C THR A 133 -20.39 10.94 1.27
N GLY A 134 -19.57 10.95 0.22
CA GLY A 134 -19.97 10.76 -1.18
C GLY A 134 -20.51 9.37 -1.56
N PHE A 135 -20.49 8.39 -0.63
CA PHE A 135 -21.08 7.06 -0.84
C PHE A 135 -22.39 6.90 -0.04
N PRO A 136 -23.40 6.17 -0.55
CA PRO A 136 -24.63 5.86 0.17
C PRO A 136 -24.42 4.74 1.20
N THR A 137 -23.54 4.97 2.17
CA THR A 137 -23.10 3.99 3.18
C THR A 137 -23.15 4.59 4.58
N VAL A 138 -23.35 3.76 5.61
CA VAL A 138 -23.43 4.19 7.01
C VAL A 138 -22.14 4.85 7.50
N VAL A 139 -20.98 4.46 6.95
CA VAL A 139 -19.69 5.07 7.26
C VAL A 139 -19.66 6.51 6.76
N GLU A 140 -19.27 7.43 7.64
CA GLU A 140 -19.08 8.85 7.36
C GLU A 140 -17.62 9.15 7.06
N SER A 141 -16.73 8.70 7.96
CA SER A 141 -15.28 8.85 7.83
C SER A 141 -14.52 7.78 8.62
N VAL A 142 -13.28 7.53 8.22
CA VAL A 142 -12.34 6.63 8.91
C VAL A 142 -11.02 7.37 9.14
N ALA A 143 -10.54 7.44 10.38
CA ALA A 143 -9.30 8.14 10.71
C ALA A 143 -8.39 7.28 11.62
N ALA A 144 -7.16 7.04 11.18
CA ALA A 144 -6.14 6.37 11.97
C ALA A 144 -5.14 7.37 12.57
N LYS A 145 -4.83 7.25 13.86
CA LYS A 145 -3.95 8.15 14.60
C LYS A 145 -3.01 7.36 15.52
N GLN A 146 -1.71 7.64 15.42
CA GLN A 146 -0.73 7.13 16.38
C GLN A 146 -1.05 7.68 17.79
N ARG A 147 -1.03 6.80 18.79
CA ARG A 147 -1.11 7.11 20.22
C ARG A 147 0.23 6.84 20.91
N LYS A 148 0.39 7.30 22.15
CA LYS A 148 1.54 6.95 23.01
C LYS A 148 1.61 5.43 23.23
N GLY A 149 2.79 4.91 23.58
CA GLY A 149 2.96 3.49 23.97
C GLY A 149 2.85 2.47 22.83
N ASN A 150 3.27 2.80 21.61
CA ASN A 150 3.15 1.95 20.42
C ASN A 150 1.72 1.40 20.23
N LYS A 151 0.72 2.29 20.27
CA LYS A 151 -0.66 1.96 19.91
C LYS A 151 -1.14 2.82 18.74
N THR A 152 -1.93 2.24 17.84
CA THR A 152 -2.61 2.98 16.77
C THR A 152 -4.11 2.95 17.02
N ARG A 153 -4.75 4.10 17.14
CA ARG A 153 -6.20 4.18 17.26
C ARG A 153 -6.82 4.40 15.89
N VAL A 154 -7.78 3.56 15.49
CA VAL A 154 -8.60 3.75 14.30
C VAL A 154 -10.00 4.10 14.77
N THR A 155 -10.48 5.26 14.34
CA THR A 155 -11.81 5.79 14.65
C THR A 155 -12.65 5.76 13.38
N ILE A 156 -13.83 5.13 13.45
CA ILE A 156 -14.79 5.03 12.36
C ILE A 156 -16.06 5.77 12.79
N LYS A 157 -16.43 6.84 12.10
CA LYS A 157 -17.66 7.58 12.36
C LYS A 157 -18.80 7.09 11.48
N LEU A 158 -19.99 7.01 12.06
CA LEU A 158 -21.21 6.53 11.42
C LEU A 158 -22.28 7.63 11.38
N ARG A 159 -22.97 7.73 10.24
CA ARG A 159 -24.12 8.63 10.03
C ARG A 159 -25.39 8.17 10.75
N GLN A 160 -25.42 6.90 11.16
CA GLN A 160 -26.51 6.28 11.92
C GLN A 160 -25.97 5.04 12.65
N ILE A 161 -26.53 4.76 13.82
CA ILE A 161 -26.14 3.63 14.68
C ILE A 161 -26.57 2.33 13.98
N VAL A 162 -25.61 1.45 13.67
CA VAL A 162 -25.86 0.11 13.13
C VAL A 162 -24.84 -0.90 13.66
N GLY A 163 -25.20 -2.19 13.64
CA GLY A 163 -24.25 -3.26 13.91
C GLY A 163 -23.21 -3.44 12.80
N TYR A 164 -22.11 -4.12 13.13
CA TYR A 164 -21.07 -4.53 12.20
C TYR A 164 -20.59 -5.95 12.56
N ASP A 165 -20.21 -6.74 11.55
CA ASP A 165 -19.44 -7.96 11.78
C ASP A 165 -17.96 -7.61 11.77
N LEU A 166 -17.21 -8.08 12.76
CA LEU A 166 -15.75 -7.95 12.80
C LEU A 166 -15.10 -9.30 12.47
N LYS A 167 -14.09 -9.31 11.58
CA LYS A 167 -13.36 -10.51 11.16
C LYS A 167 -11.87 -10.22 11.08
N GLN A 168 -11.04 -11.19 11.44
CA GLN A 168 -9.58 -11.11 11.30
C GLN A 168 -9.09 -12.26 10.42
N GLU A 169 -8.41 -11.91 9.34
CA GLU A 169 -7.99 -12.84 8.28
C GLU A 169 -6.50 -12.58 8.00
N GLY A 170 -5.63 -13.40 8.60
CA GLY A 170 -4.18 -13.21 8.57
C GLY A 170 -3.76 -11.82 9.05
N ASN A 171 -3.22 -11.02 8.12
CA ASN A 171 -2.73 -9.66 8.36
C ASN A 171 -3.80 -8.56 8.25
N TYR A 172 -5.07 -8.92 8.02
CA TYR A 172 -6.18 -7.98 7.90
C TYR A 172 -7.15 -8.04 9.08
N LEU A 173 -7.68 -6.86 9.43
CA LEU A 173 -8.85 -6.70 10.29
C LEU A 173 -9.95 -6.02 9.46
N PHE A 174 -11.11 -6.68 9.35
CA PHE A 174 -12.27 -6.25 8.59
C PHE A 174 -13.44 -5.90 9.51
N LEU A 175 -14.16 -4.83 9.16
CA LEU A 175 -15.41 -4.42 9.80
C LEU A 175 -16.47 -4.24 8.70
N ASP A 176 -17.36 -5.21 8.60
CA ASP A 176 -18.49 -5.25 7.66
C ASP A 176 -19.72 -4.59 8.31
N PHE A 177 -19.94 -3.31 8.03
CA PHE A 177 -21.07 -2.56 8.57
C PHE A 177 -22.39 -2.95 7.87
N ARG A 178 -23.47 -3.08 8.65
CA ARG A 178 -24.81 -3.37 8.14
C ARG A 178 -25.34 -2.22 7.25
N PRO A 179 -26.33 -2.50 6.37
CA PRO A 179 -26.96 -1.48 5.54
C PRO A 179 -27.56 -0.30 6.33
N PRO A 180 -27.69 0.88 5.72
CA PRO A 180 -28.36 2.02 6.33
C PRO A 180 -29.85 1.74 6.56
N ILE A 181 -30.31 1.88 7.81
CA ILE A 181 -31.73 1.74 8.21
C ILE A 181 -32.57 2.86 7.59
N ARG A 182 -32.02 4.07 7.50
CA ARG A 182 -32.63 5.23 6.82
C ARG A 182 -31.86 5.58 5.54
N PRO A 183 -32.52 5.80 4.39
CA PRO A 183 -31.86 6.14 3.14
C PRO A 183 -30.92 7.35 3.25
N ILE A 184 -29.67 7.18 2.84
CA ILE A 184 -28.65 8.22 2.88
C ILE A 184 -28.68 9.01 1.57
N ARG A 185 -29.09 10.29 1.65
CA ARG A 185 -29.00 11.22 0.53
C ARG A 185 -27.55 11.63 0.32
N VAL A 186 -26.98 11.22 -0.81
CA VAL A 186 -25.69 11.75 -1.29
C VAL A 186 -26.00 12.96 -2.16
N GLU A 187 -25.60 14.15 -1.70
CA GLU A 187 -25.71 15.37 -2.50
C GLU A 187 -24.67 15.35 -3.63
N LYS A 188 -25.14 15.20 -4.88
CA LYS A 188 -24.29 15.41 -6.05
C LYS A 188 -24.03 16.91 -6.21
N LYS A 189 -22.85 17.37 -5.78
CA LYS A 189 -22.36 18.70 -6.16
C LYS A 189 -22.15 18.73 -7.67
N THR A 190 -23.11 19.27 -8.40
CA THR A 190 -22.96 19.60 -9.82
C THR A 190 -21.74 20.52 -9.97
N PRO A 191 -20.78 20.22 -10.86
CA PRO A 191 -19.68 21.15 -11.11
C PRO A 191 -20.28 22.45 -11.65
N LYS A 192 -19.90 23.58 -11.04
CA LYS A 192 -20.20 24.89 -11.61
C LYS A 192 -19.37 25.01 -12.88
N VAL A 193 -20.05 25.15 -14.02
CA VAL A 193 -19.40 25.54 -15.27
C VAL A 193 -19.21 27.05 -15.19
N ASP A 194 -17.95 27.46 -15.18
CA ASP A 194 -17.51 28.86 -15.27
C ASP A 194 -17.12 29.18 -16.72
#